data_AF-A0A2M7XWF3-F1
#
_entry.id   AF-A0A2M7XWF3-F1
#
_cell.length_a   1.000
_cell.length_b   1.000
_cell.length_c   1.000
_cell.angle_alpha   90.00
_cell.angle_beta   90.00
_cell.angle_gamma   90.00
#
_symmetry.space_group_name_H-M   'P 1'
#
loop_
_entity.id
_entity.type
_entity.pdbx_description
1 polymer ?
#
loop_
_entity_poly.entity_id
_entity_poly.type
_entity_poly.pdbx_seq_one_letter_code
_entity_poly.pdbx_strand_id
1 'polypeptide(L)'
;MVIDNDDAVTTGKSPGFKQWSATKNSTWINGDSCGLHYGTPPYPANFNPFGQGGQLTTRTDTVISASVKWIPNIPESGDYAVYITWCATDSSATDAHYRILHAGGTTDFRVNQRIGGNTWQYLGKFRFSAGYDAEKGAVELLNDASRGGQNLSADAVRFGGGMGMVMRKGRTSGRPKFVEGSRYYLQYMGMPDTLVYNLNDDKNDYKDDYQSRGEYANYLNGAPAGPTNHRDASGLGIPIDISMAFHTDAGITNPDTTVGTLMIYSLTGTDSTRTFPNGMSRLANRDLADVLQSQIVRDIQMNFDSTWHRRHLMDALYSEAARPNMPGVLLELLSHQNFTDMKFASDPAFRFDVARAIYKGMLKYLSFQNNRAYIVQPLPIKKFEANLTDSNTVMLRWKPEYDPLELTAVAKSYRIYTRMGETGFDNGTAVATTQFETQKLEPGKIYAFRVTAVNEGGESFPSATLAAAISNELKIMRAGTVLIVDGFDRVSGPATMAYDKFQGLANFIDAGVPDGIDINYTGEQYAFDQSEIFATNAFPGHGASYANE
;
A
#
# COMPACT_ATOMS: atom_id res chain seq x y z
N MET A 1 14.54 2.40 9.21
CA MET A 1 15.70 1.65 9.78
C MET A 1 15.89 0.38 8.97
N VAL A 2 17.13 -0.05 8.77
CA VAL A 2 17.49 -1.29 8.08
C VAL A 2 18.39 -2.10 9.00
N ILE A 3 18.22 -3.41 9.00
CA ILE A 3 19.09 -4.37 9.68
C ILE A 3 19.46 -5.41 8.63
N ASP A 4 20.74 -5.47 8.27
CA ASP A 4 21.29 -6.49 7.39
C ASP A 4 22.17 -7.47 8.18
N ASN A 5 22.62 -8.53 7.51
CA ASN A 5 23.47 -9.57 8.05
C ASN A 5 24.97 -9.23 7.95
N ASP A 6 25.36 -8.23 7.16
CA ASP A 6 26.76 -7.88 6.89
C ASP A 6 27.54 -7.53 8.17
N ASP A 7 26.96 -6.67 9.02
CA ASP A 7 27.56 -6.27 10.29
C ASP A 7 27.70 -7.46 11.25
N ALA A 8 26.71 -8.36 11.26
CA ALA A 8 26.73 -9.55 12.12
C ALA A 8 27.81 -10.54 11.70
N VAL A 9 27.99 -10.73 10.39
CA VAL A 9 29.00 -11.62 9.80
C VAL A 9 30.41 -11.09 10.05
N THR A 10 30.62 -9.77 9.96
CA THR A 10 31.94 -9.14 10.10
C THR A 10 32.37 -8.95 11.56
N THR A 11 31.45 -8.60 12.46
CA THR A 11 31.78 -8.25 13.85
C THR A 11 31.49 -9.35 14.88
N GLY A 12 30.71 -10.36 14.50
CA GLY A 12 30.28 -11.45 15.39
C GLY A 12 29.35 -11.03 16.54
N LYS A 13 28.98 -9.75 16.64
CA LYS A 13 28.07 -9.19 17.66
C LYS A 13 27.29 -8.00 17.09
N SER A 14 26.05 -8.25 16.65
CA SER A 14 25.07 -7.18 16.41
C SER A 14 23.89 -7.36 17.36
N PRO A 15 23.55 -6.38 18.23
CA PRO A 15 22.37 -6.49 19.10
C PRO A 15 21.07 -6.66 18.30
N GLY A 16 21.06 -6.22 17.03
CA GLY A 16 19.93 -6.33 16.13
C GLY A 16 19.86 -7.62 15.32
N PHE A 17 20.80 -8.57 15.46
CA PHE A 17 20.80 -9.79 14.66
C PHE A 17 21.16 -11.03 15.50
N LYS A 18 20.34 -12.08 15.41
CA LYS A 18 20.61 -13.36 16.07
C LYS A 18 20.41 -14.53 15.11
N GLN A 19 21.23 -15.56 15.28
CA GLN A 19 21.13 -16.82 14.54
C GLN A 19 21.01 -17.99 15.52
N TRP A 20 20.27 -19.02 15.11
CA TRP A 20 20.15 -20.27 15.87
C TRP A 20 20.07 -21.46 14.91
N SER A 21 20.72 -22.56 15.29
CA SER A 21 20.66 -23.85 14.59
C SER A 21 20.71 -24.98 15.62
N ALA A 22 19.83 -25.97 15.47
CA ALA A 22 19.76 -27.12 16.35
C ALA A 22 20.89 -28.13 16.08
N THR A 23 21.38 -28.20 14.84
CA THR A 23 22.38 -29.18 14.39
C THR A 23 23.41 -28.55 13.47
N LYS A 24 24.58 -29.19 13.30
CA LYS A 24 25.57 -28.75 12.31
C LYS A 24 25.04 -28.75 10.87
N ASN A 25 24.07 -29.61 10.55
CA ASN A 25 23.50 -29.73 9.20
C ASN A 25 22.47 -28.63 8.88
N SER A 26 22.02 -27.88 9.89
CA SER A 26 21.07 -26.75 9.75
C SER A 26 21.75 -25.39 9.96
N THR A 27 23.09 -25.38 10.01
CA THR A 27 23.89 -24.17 10.24
C THR A 27 23.70 -23.15 9.12
N TRP A 28 23.51 -21.89 9.49
CA TRP A 28 23.59 -20.77 8.56
C TRP A 28 25.04 -20.52 8.14
N ILE A 29 25.29 -20.48 6.84
CA ILE A 29 26.61 -20.23 6.27
C ILE A 29 26.57 -18.98 5.39
N ASN A 30 27.72 -18.31 5.25
CA ASN A 30 27.85 -17.20 4.30
C ASN A 30 27.62 -17.72 2.87
N GLY A 31 26.67 -17.11 2.17
CA GLY A 31 26.44 -17.34 0.75
C GLY A 31 27.16 -16.31 -0.12
N ASP A 32 26.76 -16.25 -1.39
CA ASP A 32 27.34 -15.35 -2.39
C ASP A 32 27.09 -13.86 -2.07
N SER A 33 27.93 -13.00 -2.63
CA SER A 33 27.77 -11.54 -2.57
C SER A 33 26.68 -11.07 -3.52
N CYS A 34 25.43 -11.22 -3.08
CA CYS A 34 24.24 -10.80 -3.81
C CYS A 34 23.28 -9.97 -2.92
N GLY A 35 23.52 -9.90 -1.62
CA GLY A 35 22.64 -9.25 -0.64
C GLY A 35 22.70 -7.73 -0.70
N LEU A 36 21.91 -7.11 0.16
CA LEU A 36 21.95 -5.67 0.39
C LEU A 36 23.21 -5.30 1.18
N HIS A 37 23.96 -4.32 0.70
CA HIS A 37 24.89 -3.58 1.53
C HIS A 37 24.30 -2.20 1.83
N TYR A 38 23.73 -2.00 3.02
CA TYR A 38 23.08 -0.72 3.33
C TYR A 38 24.09 0.44 3.39
N GLY A 39 25.30 0.18 3.89
CA GLY A 39 26.40 1.14 3.89
C GLY A 39 26.08 2.45 4.63
N THR A 40 26.62 3.56 4.11
CA THR A 40 26.51 4.90 4.72
C THR A 40 25.80 5.88 3.77
N PRO A 41 24.45 5.87 3.70
CA PRO A 41 23.71 6.88 2.94
C PRO A 41 24.06 8.31 3.40
N PRO A 42 23.92 9.33 2.54
CA PRO A 42 23.15 9.30 1.28
C PRO A 42 23.91 8.66 0.11
N TYR A 43 23.20 8.03 -0.82
CA TYR A 43 23.76 7.32 -1.96
C TYR A 43 24.03 8.27 -3.14
N PRO A 44 25.18 8.16 -3.84
CA PRO A 44 25.41 8.93 -5.06
C PRO A 44 24.48 8.46 -6.20
N ALA A 45 24.39 9.25 -7.27
CA ALA A 45 23.64 8.84 -8.45
C ALA A 45 24.18 7.52 -9.02
N ASN A 46 23.29 6.67 -9.54
CA ASN A 46 23.61 5.38 -10.15
C ASN A 46 24.24 4.34 -9.19
N PHE A 47 24.14 4.55 -7.87
CA PHE A 47 24.53 3.57 -6.87
C PHE A 47 23.36 2.63 -6.56
N ASN A 48 23.59 1.33 -6.77
CA ASN A 48 22.67 0.25 -6.39
C ASN A 48 23.20 -0.46 -5.13
N PRO A 49 22.54 -0.35 -3.96
CA PRO A 49 23.02 -1.01 -2.74
C PRO A 49 22.82 -2.54 -2.75
N PHE A 50 22.02 -3.09 -3.66
CA PHE A 50 21.81 -4.53 -3.80
C PHE A 50 22.90 -5.16 -4.67
N GLY A 51 23.31 -6.38 -4.34
CA GLY A 51 24.42 -7.07 -5.00
C GLY A 51 25.80 -6.68 -4.48
N GLN A 52 25.87 -5.82 -3.46
CA GLN A 52 27.12 -5.38 -2.83
C GLN A 52 27.34 -6.02 -1.45
N GLY A 53 26.29 -6.59 -0.84
CA GLY A 53 26.34 -7.23 0.48
C GLY A 53 26.35 -8.76 0.39
N GLY A 54 26.54 -9.41 1.53
CA GLY A 54 26.45 -10.86 1.66
C GLY A 54 25.03 -11.33 1.98
N GLN A 55 24.80 -12.63 1.87
CA GLN A 55 23.62 -13.30 2.44
C GLN A 55 24.06 -14.40 3.40
N LEU A 56 23.18 -14.79 4.31
CA LEU A 56 23.26 -16.07 5.01
C LEU A 56 22.35 -17.08 4.31
N THR A 57 22.84 -18.31 4.17
CA THR A 57 22.09 -19.40 3.55
C THR A 57 22.01 -20.61 4.45
N THR A 58 20.87 -21.31 4.40
CA THR A 58 20.68 -22.62 5.01
C THR A 58 19.77 -23.48 4.12
N ARG A 59 19.51 -24.71 4.56
CA ARG A 59 18.54 -25.60 3.91
C ARG A 59 17.22 -25.61 4.66
N THR A 60 16.13 -25.66 3.90
CA THR A 60 14.81 -25.88 4.48
C THR A 60 14.73 -27.27 5.12
N ASP A 61 13.84 -27.42 6.08
CA ASP A 61 13.48 -28.66 6.75
C ASP A 61 11.95 -28.70 6.89
N THR A 62 11.38 -29.85 7.25
CA THR A 62 9.94 -30.01 7.51
C THR A 62 9.54 -29.58 8.93
N VAL A 63 10.53 -29.38 9.79
CA VAL A 63 10.38 -28.87 11.16
C VAL A 63 11.40 -27.76 11.38
N ILE A 64 11.13 -26.86 12.33
CA ILE A 64 12.06 -25.76 12.65
C ILE A 64 13.33 -26.35 13.27
N SER A 65 14.44 -26.24 12.54
CA SER A 65 15.77 -26.66 12.99
C SER A 65 16.83 -25.56 12.88
N ALA A 66 16.50 -24.42 12.25
CA ALA A 66 17.31 -23.20 12.25
C ALA A 66 16.47 -21.94 12.03
N SER A 67 17.01 -20.80 12.47
CA SER A 67 16.40 -19.48 12.29
C SER A 67 17.42 -18.34 12.29
N VAL A 68 17.03 -17.22 11.67
CA VAL A 68 17.64 -15.90 11.88
C VAL A 68 16.59 -14.93 12.38
N LYS A 69 17.01 -13.94 13.18
CA LYS A 69 16.14 -12.93 13.78
C LYS A 69 16.75 -11.54 13.66
N TRP A 70 15.99 -10.60 13.08
CA TRP A 70 16.29 -9.17 13.00
C TRP A 70 15.50 -8.41 14.08
N ILE A 71 16.20 -7.73 14.99
CA ILE A 71 15.64 -7.04 16.17
C ILE A 71 15.89 -5.53 16.06
N PRO A 72 14.93 -4.73 15.56
CA PRO A 72 15.04 -3.29 15.46
C PRO A 72 15.20 -2.58 16.81
N ASN A 73 15.97 -1.49 16.83
CA ASN A 73 15.86 -0.46 17.86
C ASN A 73 14.80 0.56 17.44
N ILE A 74 13.57 0.32 17.83
CA ILE A 74 12.45 1.17 17.41
C ILE A 74 12.55 2.53 18.13
N PRO A 75 12.63 3.66 17.41
CA PRO A 75 12.83 4.96 18.05
C PRO A 75 11.60 5.43 18.84
N GLU A 76 10.40 5.09 18.38
CA GLU A 76 9.14 5.48 19.00
C GLU A 76 8.09 4.38 18.83
N SER A 77 7.24 4.17 19.84
CA SER A 77 6.16 3.17 19.74
C SER A 77 5.16 3.58 18.67
N GLY A 78 4.95 2.76 17.65
CA GLY A 78 4.22 3.19 16.47
C GLY A 78 4.00 2.08 15.45
N ASP A 79 3.29 2.42 14.38
CA ASP A 79 3.06 1.54 13.24
C ASP A 79 4.23 1.66 12.25
N TYR A 80 4.90 0.55 11.97
CA TYR A 80 5.99 0.49 11.00
C TYR A 80 5.65 -0.47 9.87
N ALA A 81 5.82 0.01 8.63
CA ALA A 81 5.87 -0.85 7.46
C ALA A 81 7.11 -1.77 7.53
N VAL A 82 6.93 -3.07 7.30
CA VAL A 82 8.01 -4.05 7.32
C VAL A 82 8.26 -4.53 5.89
N TYR A 83 9.52 -4.48 5.48
CA TYR A 83 9.99 -5.00 4.21
C TYR A 83 11.14 -5.98 4.42
N ILE A 84 11.25 -6.96 3.54
CA ILE A 84 12.31 -7.96 3.53
C ILE A 84 13.01 -7.96 2.17
N THR A 85 14.24 -8.47 2.13
CA THR A 85 14.98 -8.79 0.90
C THR A 85 15.72 -10.11 1.08
N TRP A 86 16.09 -10.74 -0.03
CA TRP A 86 16.83 -12.00 -0.12
C TRP A 86 17.49 -12.10 -1.49
N CYS A 87 18.41 -13.06 -1.67
CA CYS A 87 18.91 -13.40 -3.00
C CYS A 87 18.08 -14.51 -3.64
N ALA A 88 17.53 -14.24 -4.83
CA ALA A 88 16.70 -15.20 -5.54
C ALA A 88 17.54 -16.21 -6.33
N THR A 89 17.18 -17.50 -6.25
CA THR A 89 17.75 -18.57 -7.10
C THR A 89 16.68 -19.60 -7.44
N ASP A 90 16.83 -20.33 -8.55
CA ASP A 90 15.88 -21.39 -8.95
C ASP A 90 15.76 -22.51 -7.90
N SER A 91 16.82 -22.70 -7.11
CA SER A 91 16.88 -23.68 -6.03
C SER A 91 16.26 -23.19 -4.71
N SER A 92 15.86 -21.92 -4.62
CA SER A 92 15.29 -21.33 -3.41
C SER A 92 13.92 -21.91 -3.07
N ALA A 93 13.55 -21.82 -1.79
CA ALA A 93 12.25 -22.21 -1.27
C ALA A 93 11.13 -21.34 -1.85
N THR A 94 9.98 -21.95 -2.13
CA THR A 94 8.78 -21.25 -2.64
C THR A 94 7.83 -20.80 -1.54
N ASP A 95 8.10 -21.20 -0.31
CA ASP A 95 7.26 -21.05 0.88
C ASP A 95 8.12 -20.77 2.13
N ALA A 96 9.16 -19.95 1.97
CA ALA A 96 10.04 -19.49 3.04
C ALA A 96 9.23 -18.82 4.15
N HIS A 97 9.48 -19.23 5.40
CA HIS A 97 8.67 -18.83 6.55
C HIS A 97 9.20 -17.58 7.23
N TYR A 98 8.56 -16.44 6.96
CA TYR A 98 8.83 -15.20 7.67
C TYR A 98 7.82 -15.01 8.79
N ARG A 99 8.29 -14.72 9.99
CA ARG A 99 7.47 -14.47 11.17
C ARG A 99 7.75 -13.09 11.72
N ILE A 100 6.71 -12.27 11.87
CA ILE A 100 6.80 -10.94 12.46
C ILE A 100 6.30 -11.02 13.89
N LEU A 101 7.18 -10.73 14.84
CA LEU A 101 6.85 -10.53 16.25
C LEU A 101 6.57 -9.04 16.44
N HIS A 102 5.32 -8.69 16.75
CA HIS A 102 4.88 -7.32 16.93
C HIS A 102 4.10 -7.17 18.23
N ALA A 103 3.78 -5.94 18.61
CA ALA A 103 3.12 -5.66 19.89
C ALA A 103 1.75 -6.36 20.02
N GLY A 104 1.10 -6.69 18.89
CA GLY A 104 -0.19 -7.39 18.84
C GLY A 104 -0.12 -8.91 18.83
N GLY A 105 1.08 -9.51 18.75
CA GLY A 105 1.27 -10.94 18.66
C GLY A 105 2.27 -11.32 17.58
N THR A 106 1.96 -12.39 16.85
CA THR A 106 2.84 -12.99 15.85
C THR A 106 2.10 -13.14 14.54
N THR A 107 2.62 -12.63 13.44
CA THR A 107 2.06 -12.82 12.08
C THR A 107 3.04 -13.60 11.21
N ASP A 108 2.57 -14.68 10.58
CA ASP A 108 3.38 -15.56 9.72
C ASP A 108 3.09 -15.34 8.22
N PHE A 109 4.14 -15.41 7.40
CA PHE A 109 4.10 -15.27 5.95
C PHE A 109 4.85 -16.42 5.29
N ARG A 110 4.34 -16.89 4.15
CA ARG A 110 5.02 -17.83 3.25
C ARG A 110 5.42 -17.09 1.99
N VAL A 111 6.72 -16.94 1.77
CA VAL A 111 7.28 -16.11 0.70
C VAL A 111 8.00 -16.99 -0.31
N ASN A 112 7.74 -16.75 -1.60
CA ASN A 112 8.45 -17.41 -2.68
C ASN A 112 9.80 -16.73 -2.92
N GLN A 113 10.89 -17.33 -2.43
CA GLN A 113 12.23 -16.79 -2.58
C GLN A 113 12.88 -17.03 -3.96
N ARG A 114 12.16 -17.61 -4.93
CA ARG A 114 12.67 -17.77 -6.31
C ARG A 114 12.52 -16.52 -7.17
N ILE A 115 11.65 -15.60 -6.78
CA ILE A 115 11.28 -14.39 -7.53
C ILE A 115 11.37 -13.18 -6.60
N GLY A 116 11.36 -11.95 -7.11
CA GLY A 116 11.26 -10.74 -6.28
C GLY A 116 12.39 -10.50 -5.28
N GLY A 117 13.52 -11.19 -5.42
CA GLY A 117 14.72 -10.96 -4.61
C GLY A 117 15.48 -9.70 -5.02
N ASN A 118 16.51 -9.37 -4.25
CA ASN A 118 17.44 -8.26 -4.48
C ASN A 118 16.74 -6.89 -4.63
N THR A 119 15.59 -6.76 -3.95
CA THR A 119 14.82 -5.53 -3.82
C THR A 119 13.94 -5.61 -2.57
N TRP A 120 13.31 -4.51 -2.17
CA TRP A 120 12.44 -4.49 -0.99
C TRP A 120 11.04 -5.05 -1.26
N GLN A 121 10.67 -6.09 -0.52
CA GLN A 121 9.34 -6.71 -0.59
C GLN A 121 8.54 -6.41 0.67
N TYR A 122 7.35 -5.83 0.51
CA TYR A 122 6.48 -5.41 1.62
C TYR A 122 5.73 -6.60 2.23
N LEU A 123 5.75 -6.74 3.56
CA LEU A 123 4.97 -7.76 4.27
C LEU A 123 3.73 -7.20 4.97
N GLY A 124 3.75 -5.94 5.37
CA GLY A 124 2.63 -5.35 6.11
C GLY A 124 3.05 -4.20 7.01
N LYS A 125 2.09 -3.65 7.74
CA LYS A 125 2.29 -2.59 8.73
C LYS A 125 1.92 -3.13 10.10
N PHE A 126 2.85 -3.03 11.06
CA PHE A 126 2.68 -3.62 12.39
C PHE A 126 3.07 -2.61 13.46
N ARG A 127 2.40 -2.71 14.62
CA ARG A 127 2.73 -1.87 15.78
C ARG A 127 3.89 -2.46 16.56
N PHE A 128 4.91 -1.64 16.82
CA PHE A 128 6.07 -1.98 17.63
C PHE A 128 6.17 -1.05 18.84
N SER A 129 6.71 -1.57 19.94
CA SER A 129 7.10 -0.74 21.10
C SER A 129 8.50 -0.16 20.87
N ALA A 130 8.77 1.01 21.46
CA ALA A 130 10.10 1.63 21.42
C ALA A 130 11.18 0.75 22.07
N GLY A 131 12.41 0.84 21.56
CA GLY A 131 13.58 0.09 22.00
C GLY A 131 13.78 -1.24 21.25
N TYR A 132 14.67 -2.08 21.80
CA TYR A 132 14.89 -3.46 21.35
C TYR A 132 13.93 -4.41 22.08
N ASP A 133 13.20 -5.24 21.34
CA ASP A 133 12.36 -6.30 21.92
C ASP A 133 12.44 -7.58 21.06
N ALA A 134 13.17 -8.58 21.53
CA ALA A 134 13.39 -9.83 20.78
C ALA A 134 12.16 -10.75 20.72
N GLU A 135 11.17 -10.52 21.59
CA GLU A 135 10.00 -11.39 21.77
C GLU A 135 8.74 -10.80 21.13
N LYS A 136 8.65 -9.46 21.04
CA LYS A 136 7.48 -8.73 20.51
C LYS A 136 7.82 -7.60 19.55
N GLY A 137 9.07 -7.52 19.09
CA GLY A 137 9.50 -6.50 18.15
C GLY A 137 10.64 -6.94 17.26
N ALA A 138 10.41 -8.01 16.49
CA ALA A 138 11.42 -8.62 15.62
C ALA A 138 10.82 -9.26 14.37
N VAL A 139 11.66 -9.55 13.39
CA VAL A 139 11.33 -10.42 12.24
C VAL A 139 12.21 -11.65 12.32
N GLU A 140 11.64 -12.83 12.10
CA GLU A 140 12.32 -14.11 12.04
C GLU A 140 12.18 -14.72 10.65
N LEU A 141 13.23 -15.40 10.18
CA LEU A 141 13.14 -16.35 9.08
C LEU A 141 13.43 -17.74 9.64
N LEU A 142 12.42 -18.61 9.57
CA LEU A 142 12.44 -19.98 10.07
C LEU A 142 12.66 -20.94 8.90
N ASN A 143 13.46 -21.99 9.11
CA ASN A 143 13.79 -22.91 8.01
C ASN A 143 12.73 -23.99 7.74
N ASP A 144 11.59 -24.00 8.44
CA ASP A 144 10.51 -24.93 8.14
C ASP A 144 9.80 -24.56 6.84
N ALA A 145 9.57 -25.56 6.00
CA ALA A 145 8.86 -25.44 4.73
C ALA A 145 8.08 -26.73 4.47
N SER A 146 7.21 -26.71 3.45
CA SER A 146 6.50 -27.90 2.99
C SER A 146 7.44 -29.01 2.50
N ARG A 147 8.68 -28.68 2.14
CA ARG A 147 9.72 -29.61 1.68
C ARG A 147 11.10 -29.23 2.22
N GLY A 148 11.85 -30.22 2.70
CA GLY A 148 13.24 -30.04 3.12
C GLY A 148 14.24 -30.02 1.95
N GLY A 149 15.41 -29.42 2.18
CA GLY A 149 16.56 -29.43 1.27
C GLY A 149 16.62 -28.28 0.26
N GLN A 150 15.62 -27.41 0.21
CA GLN A 150 15.63 -26.22 -0.66
C GLN A 150 16.54 -25.14 -0.07
N ASN A 151 17.04 -24.23 -0.92
CA ASN A 151 17.84 -23.11 -0.45
C ASN A 151 16.97 -22.07 0.25
N LEU A 152 17.45 -21.55 1.37
CA LEU A 152 16.84 -20.45 2.09
C LEU A 152 17.87 -19.33 2.23
N SER A 153 17.48 -18.11 1.87
CA SER A 153 18.32 -16.91 1.87
C SER A 153 17.85 -15.92 2.93
N ALA A 154 18.77 -15.45 3.76
CA ALA A 154 18.58 -14.39 4.74
C ALA A 154 19.51 -13.22 4.42
N ASP A 155 18.95 -12.04 4.23
CA ASP A 155 19.68 -10.82 3.88
C ASP A 155 19.30 -9.71 4.88
N ALA A 156 18.30 -8.88 4.56
CA ALA A 156 17.98 -7.71 5.35
C ALA A 156 16.47 -7.50 5.57
N VAL A 157 16.17 -6.74 6.63
CA VAL A 157 14.82 -6.28 6.99
C VAL A 157 14.81 -4.77 7.17
N ARG A 158 13.79 -4.12 6.63
CA ARG A 158 13.54 -2.68 6.75
C ARG A 158 12.26 -2.39 7.52
N PHE A 159 12.34 -1.44 8.44
CA PHE A 159 11.22 -0.91 9.23
C PHE A 159 11.00 0.57 8.90
N GLY A 160 9.79 0.91 8.46
CA GLY A 160 9.34 2.25 8.08
C GLY A 160 9.65 2.66 6.64
N GLY A 161 9.04 3.76 6.19
CA GLY A 161 9.20 4.30 4.83
C GLY A 161 10.50 5.12 4.63
N GLY A 162 10.89 5.89 5.64
CA GLY A 162 12.13 6.69 5.66
C GLY A 162 12.11 7.93 4.76
N MET A 163 13.24 8.66 4.77
CA MET A 163 13.46 9.88 3.99
C MET A 163 14.24 9.61 2.71
N GLY A 164 14.10 10.49 1.73
CA GLY A 164 14.87 10.51 0.50
C GLY A 164 16.37 10.54 0.77
N MET A 165 17.09 9.60 0.16
CA MET A 165 18.52 9.38 0.45
C MET A 165 19.39 9.25 -0.80
N VAL A 166 18.80 9.37 -1.99
CA VAL A 166 19.55 9.41 -3.25
C VAL A 166 19.98 10.87 -3.48
N MET A 167 21.27 11.08 -3.71
CA MET A 167 21.83 12.38 -3.99
C MET A 167 21.67 12.74 -5.46
N ARG A 168 21.20 13.97 -5.69
CA ARG A 168 21.20 14.61 -7.00
C ARG A 168 21.87 15.96 -6.88
N LYS A 169 22.93 16.20 -7.67
CA LYS A 169 23.72 17.45 -7.62
C LYS A 169 24.15 17.85 -6.19
N GLY A 170 24.64 16.86 -5.43
CA GLY A 170 25.20 17.05 -4.08
C GLY A 170 24.19 17.16 -2.93
N ARG A 171 22.89 16.96 -3.17
CA ARG A 171 21.86 17.04 -2.11
C ARG A 171 20.82 15.92 -2.24
N THR A 172 20.18 15.56 -1.14
CA THR A 172 18.94 14.75 -1.15
C THR A 172 17.72 15.67 -1.24
N SER A 173 16.53 15.11 -1.46
CA SER A 173 15.27 15.86 -1.52
C SER A 173 14.87 16.50 -0.18
N GLY A 174 15.33 15.93 0.95
CA GLY A 174 14.86 16.31 2.29
C GLY A 174 13.39 15.93 2.56
N ARG A 175 12.77 15.12 1.70
CA ARG A 175 11.36 14.74 1.77
C ARG A 175 11.21 13.24 2.08
N PRO A 176 10.05 12.77 2.57
CA PRO A 176 9.76 11.34 2.68
C PRO A 176 9.92 10.63 1.33
N LYS A 177 10.38 9.37 1.31
CA LYS A 177 10.60 8.65 0.04
C LYS A 177 9.36 8.55 -0.84
N PHE A 178 8.18 8.44 -0.23
CA PHE A 178 6.92 8.25 -0.95
C PHE A 178 6.47 9.48 -1.76
N VAL A 179 7.10 10.65 -1.55
CA VAL A 179 6.84 11.86 -2.34
C VAL A 179 7.95 12.17 -3.35
N GLU A 180 8.99 11.34 -3.42
CA GLU A 180 10.04 11.51 -4.42
C GLU A 180 9.58 11.01 -5.79
N GLY A 181 10.10 11.63 -6.86
CA GLY A 181 9.94 11.09 -8.21
C GLY A 181 10.45 9.65 -8.29
N SER A 182 9.75 8.82 -9.07
CA SER A 182 9.97 7.37 -9.13
C SER A 182 11.44 7.02 -9.41
N ARG A 183 12.19 7.82 -10.17
CA ARG A 183 13.61 7.58 -10.46
C ARG A 183 14.46 7.41 -9.20
N TYR A 184 14.22 8.22 -8.18
CA TYR A 184 15.00 8.17 -6.93
C TYR A 184 14.58 6.97 -6.10
N TYR A 185 13.29 6.67 -6.07
CA TYR A 185 12.75 5.50 -5.42
C TYR A 185 13.27 4.21 -6.06
N LEU A 186 13.26 4.11 -7.39
CA LEU A 186 13.71 2.93 -8.13
C LEU A 186 15.22 2.68 -8.02
N GLN A 187 16.03 3.75 -7.96
CA GLN A 187 17.44 3.60 -7.59
C GLN A 187 17.59 3.01 -6.18
N TYR A 188 16.83 3.54 -5.21
CA TYR A 188 16.84 3.03 -3.84
C TYR A 188 16.35 1.57 -3.74
N MET A 189 15.43 1.16 -4.61
CA MET A 189 14.96 -0.22 -4.73
C MET A 189 15.95 -1.14 -5.45
N GLY A 190 17.08 -0.62 -5.92
CA GLY A 190 18.11 -1.40 -6.61
C GLY A 190 17.75 -1.80 -8.03
N MET A 191 16.85 -1.07 -8.68
CA MET A 191 16.55 -1.34 -10.08
C MET A 191 17.76 -1.01 -10.96
N PRO A 192 17.98 -1.71 -12.10
CA PRO A 192 19.03 -1.36 -13.04
C PRO A 192 18.85 0.05 -13.63
N ASP A 193 19.95 0.74 -13.90
CA ASP A 193 20.02 2.16 -14.21
C ASP A 193 19.28 2.60 -15.49
N THR A 194 19.99 2.70 -16.61
CA THR A 194 19.51 3.12 -17.93
C THR A 194 18.51 2.14 -18.54
N LEU A 195 18.39 0.96 -17.92
CA LEU A 195 17.39 -0.04 -18.27
C LEU A 195 16.00 0.26 -17.67
N VAL A 196 15.92 0.82 -16.45
CA VAL A 196 14.64 1.01 -15.75
C VAL A 196 14.36 2.46 -15.37
N TYR A 197 15.28 3.14 -14.69
CA TYR A 197 14.96 4.41 -14.02
C TYR A 197 15.76 5.64 -14.50
N ASN A 198 16.88 5.45 -15.21
CA ASN A 198 17.72 6.53 -15.73
C ASN A 198 17.72 6.54 -17.27
N LEU A 199 16.52 6.56 -17.86
CA LEU A 199 16.32 6.39 -19.31
C LEU A 199 16.88 7.55 -20.14
N ASN A 200 17.07 8.71 -19.53
CA ASN A 200 17.58 9.92 -20.17
C ASN A 200 19.04 10.23 -19.76
N ASP A 201 19.79 9.28 -19.20
CA ASP A 201 21.22 9.42 -18.88
C ASP A 201 21.52 10.72 -18.09
N ASP A 202 20.77 10.88 -17.00
CA ASP A 202 20.86 12.02 -16.08
C ASP A 202 20.58 13.40 -16.71
N LYS A 203 19.98 13.47 -17.90
CA LYS A 203 19.63 14.74 -18.57
C LYS A 203 18.24 15.25 -18.23
N ASN A 204 17.31 14.39 -17.79
CA ASN A 204 15.92 14.80 -17.57
C ASN A 204 15.19 13.99 -16.49
N ASP A 205 15.34 14.42 -15.23
CA ASP A 205 14.70 13.81 -14.06
C ASP A 205 13.16 13.77 -14.17
N TYR A 206 12.53 14.77 -14.81
CA TYR A 206 11.08 14.82 -15.02
C TYR A 206 10.60 13.71 -15.96
N LYS A 207 11.30 13.51 -17.08
CA LYS A 207 10.99 12.40 -18.00
C LYS A 207 11.24 11.04 -17.36
N ASP A 208 12.35 10.90 -16.64
CA ASP A 208 12.67 9.66 -15.94
C ASP A 208 11.63 9.27 -14.89
N ASP A 209 10.95 10.24 -14.25
CA ASP A 209 9.89 9.96 -13.28
C ASP A 209 8.71 9.20 -13.91
N TYR A 210 8.05 9.74 -14.93
CA TYR A 210 6.88 9.07 -15.49
C TYR A 210 7.26 7.92 -16.43
N GLN A 211 8.42 7.98 -17.11
CA GLN A 211 8.82 6.94 -18.06
C GLN A 211 9.25 5.63 -17.39
N SER A 212 9.92 5.71 -16.25
CA SER A 212 10.45 4.53 -15.55
C SER A 212 9.38 3.63 -14.95
N ARG A 213 8.17 4.14 -14.67
CA ARG A 213 7.07 3.36 -14.08
C ARG A 213 6.67 2.17 -14.96
N GLY A 214 6.61 2.37 -16.28
CA GLY A 214 6.33 1.31 -17.24
C GLY A 214 7.48 0.31 -17.37
N GLU A 215 8.73 0.80 -17.39
CA GLU A 215 9.91 -0.08 -17.42
C GLU A 215 10.09 -0.87 -16.12
N TYR A 216 9.68 -0.31 -14.99
CA TYR A 216 9.66 -1.01 -13.71
C TYR A 216 8.67 -2.17 -13.74
N ALA A 217 7.43 -1.96 -14.22
CA ALA A 217 6.47 -3.06 -14.39
C ALA A 217 7.00 -4.16 -15.32
N ASN A 218 7.70 -3.77 -16.39
CA ASN A 218 8.37 -4.71 -17.30
C ASN A 218 9.48 -5.50 -16.60
N TYR A 219 10.32 -4.83 -15.81
CA TYR A 219 11.42 -5.48 -15.07
C TYR A 219 10.92 -6.38 -13.93
N LEU A 220 9.83 -6.01 -13.25
CA LEU A 220 9.18 -6.87 -12.26
C LEU A 220 8.77 -8.21 -12.89
N ASN A 221 8.16 -8.17 -14.09
CA ASN A 221 7.71 -9.36 -14.81
C ASN A 221 8.90 -10.17 -15.38
N GLY A 222 9.81 -9.49 -16.08
CA GLY A 222 10.95 -10.13 -16.74
C GLY A 222 10.56 -10.81 -18.05
N ALA A 223 11.49 -11.58 -18.63
CA ALA A 223 11.36 -12.16 -19.96
C ALA A 223 10.09 -13.01 -20.14
N PRO A 224 9.38 -12.88 -21.27
CA PRO A 224 9.67 -12.03 -22.44
C PRO A 224 9.14 -10.59 -22.31
N ALA A 225 8.60 -10.21 -21.15
CA ALA A 225 8.02 -8.91 -20.86
C ALA A 225 9.02 -7.90 -20.25
N GLY A 226 10.33 -8.11 -20.42
CA GLY A 226 11.37 -7.22 -19.90
C GLY A 226 11.35 -5.79 -20.49
N PRO A 227 12.14 -4.85 -19.95
CA PRO A 227 12.12 -3.44 -20.36
C PRO A 227 12.35 -3.24 -21.87
N THR A 228 11.91 -2.08 -22.39
CA THR A 228 11.85 -1.80 -23.85
C THR A 228 13.14 -2.09 -24.60
N ASN A 229 14.29 -1.77 -24.03
CA ASN A 229 15.58 -1.99 -24.69
C ASN A 229 16.14 -3.41 -24.51
N HIS A 230 15.57 -4.22 -23.63
CA HIS A 230 16.03 -5.58 -23.29
C HIS A 230 14.84 -6.47 -22.84
N ARG A 231 14.01 -6.91 -23.80
CA ARG A 231 12.80 -7.72 -23.54
C ARG A 231 13.10 -9.09 -22.92
N ASP A 232 14.30 -9.61 -23.17
CA ASP A 232 14.83 -10.88 -22.69
C ASP A 232 15.50 -10.79 -21.32
N ALA A 233 15.54 -9.60 -20.70
CA ALA A 233 16.00 -9.47 -19.32
C ALA A 233 15.18 -10.37 -18.39
N SER A 234 15.83 -11.23 -17.60
CA SER A 234 15.17 -12.16 -16.70
C SER A 234 14.22 -11.48 -15.71
N GLY A 235 14.50 -10.21 -15.36
CA GLY A 235 13.69 -9.42 -14.43
C GLY A 235 13.61 -10.05 -13.05
N LEU A 236 12.54 -9.76 -12.33
CA LEU A 236 12.29 -10.31 -10.99
C LEU A 236 11.30 -11.48 -10.98
N GLY A 237 10.71 -11.86 -12.11
CA GLY A 237 9.79 -12.99 -12.22
C GLY A 237 8.47 -12.82 -11.45
N ILE A 238 8.11 -11.59 -11.07
CA ILE A 238 6.83 -11.28 -10.42
C ILE A 238 5.78 -11.11 -11.52
N PRO A 239 4.75 -11.96 -11.61
CA PRO A 239 3.74 -11.84 -12.66
C PRO A 239 2.94 -10.53 -12.47
N ILE A 240 2.92 -9.70 -13.52
CA ILE A 240 2.15 -8.46 -13.57
C ILE A 240 1.15 -8.55 -14.73
N ASP A 241 -0.14 -8.64 -14.40
CA ASP A 241 -1.22 -8.82 -15.38
C ASP A 241 -1.69 -7.50 -16.02
N ILE A 242 -1.66 -6.40 -15.27
CA ILE A 242 -2.07 -5.06 -15.72
C ILE A 242 -1.16 -3.98 -15.13
N SER A 243 -1.10 -2.83 -15.80
CA SER A 243 -0.51 -1.61 -15.29
C SER A 243 -1.53 -0.47 -15.37
N MET A 244 -1.67 0.31 -14.30
CA MET A 244 -2.52 1.50 -14.29
C MET A 244 -1.77 2.66 -13.67
N ALA A 245 -1.64 3.75 -14.42
CA ALA A 245 -1.24 5.04 -13.87
C ALA A 245 -2.48 5.81 -13.43
N PHE A 246 -2.53 6.19 -12.15
CA PHE A 246 -3.60 7.04 -11.61
C PHE A 246 -3.13 8.49 -11.67
N HIS A 247 -3.91 9.33 -12.36
CA HIS A 247 -3.71 10.77 -12.47
C HIS A 247 -5.02 11.55 -12.25
N THR A 248 -4.87 12.86 -12.17
CA THR A 248 -5.94 13.85 -12.26
C THR A 248 -5.51 14.92 -13.27
N ASP A 249 -6.47 15.45 -14.01
CA ASP A 249 -6.21 16.28 -15.19
C ASP A 249 -6.20 17.78 -14.85
N ALA A 250 -5.65 18.58 -15.76
CA ALA A 250 -5.69 20.03 -15.71
C ALA A 250 -6.64 20.57 -16.80
N GLY A 251 -7.85 20.94 -16.41
CA GLY A 251 -8.88 21.47 -17.29
C GLY A 251 -9.95 22.22 -16.51
N ILE A 252 -10.55 23.23 -17.13
CA ILE A 252 -11.61 24.04 -16.52
C ILE A 252 -12.81 23.99 -17.46
N THR A 253 -14.00 23.80 -16.89
CA THR A 253 -15.28 23.90 -17.60
C THR A 253 -16.13 25.01 -16.97
N ASN A 254 -17.36 25.19 -17.44
CA ASN A 254 -18.30 26.14 -16.86
C ASN A 254 -18.45 25.93 -15.34
N PRO A 255 -18.65 27.01 -14.56
CA PRO A 255 -19.09 26.91 -13.18
C PRO A 255 -20.29 25.94 -13.11
N ASP A 256 -20.27 25.03 -12.14
CA ASP A 256 -21.32 24.02 -11.89
C ASP A 256 -21.31 22.76 -12.77
N THR A 257 -20.33 22.58 -13.66
CA THR A 257 -20.15 21.31 -14.38
C THR A 257 -18.86 20.61 -14.01
N THR A 258 -18.86 19.28 -14.03
CA THR A 258 -17.66 18.47 -13.85
C THR A 258 -16.91 18.31 -15.18
N VAL A 259 -15.57 18.25 -15.15
CA VAL A 259 -14.79 17.84 -16.33
C VAL A 259 -14.94 16.33 -16.55
N GLY A 260 -14.88 15.57 -15.45
CA GLY A 260 -15.14 14.15 -15.44
C GLY A 260 -13.96 13.28 -15.88
N THR A 261 -14.24 12.00 -16.11
CA THR A 261 -13.21 10.94 -16.17
C THR A 261 -12.79 10.63 -17.60
N LEU A 262 -11.48 10.69 -17.87
CA LEU A 262 -10.83 10.30 -19.12
C LEU A 262 -9.94 9.07 -18.88
N MET A 263 -9.96 8.13 -19.84
CA MET A 263 -8.99 7.06 -19.91
C MET A 263 -8.12 7.21 -21.14
N ILE A 264 -6.82 7.12 -20.94
CA ILE A 264 -5.82 7.10 -22.01
C ILE A 264 -5.28 5.68 -22.14
N TYR A 265 -5.25 5.19 -23.36
CA TYR A 265 -4.69 3.89 -23.73
C TYR A 265 -3.79 4.06 -24.96
N SER A 266 -3.04 3.02 -25.32
CA SER A 266 -2.24 3.04 -26.56
C SER A 266 -2.42 1.75 -27.35
N LEU A 267 -2.81 1.86 -28.62
CA LEU A 267 -2.87 0.72 -29.55
C LEU A 267 -1.49 0.21 -29.98
N THR A 268 -0.44 0.99 -29.73
CA THR A 268 0.94 0.62 -30.06
C THR A 268 1.88 0.72 -28.87
N GLY A 269 2.91 -0.12 -28.84
CA GLY A 269 4.06 0.07 -27.97
C GLY A 269 4.88 1.29 -28.39
N THR A 270 5.85 1.68 -27.56
CA THR A 270 6.85 2.71 -27.93
C THR A 270 7.72 2.30 -29.12
N ASP A 271 7.77 1.00 -29.43
CA ASP A 271 8.41 0.36 -30.58
C ASP A 271 7.46 0.19 -31.79
N SER A 272 6.28 0.82 -31.76
CA SER A 272 5.23 0.71 -32.79
C SER A 272 4.58 -0.68 -32.93
N THR A 273 4.87 -1.64 -32.04
CA THR A 273 4.24 -2.96 -32.05
C THR A 273 2.77 -2.89 -31.64
N ARG A 274 1.92 -3.76 -32.20
CA ARG A 274 0.48 -3.84 -31.86
C ARG A 274 0.12 -5.04 -30.99
N THR A 275 1.13 -5.76 -30.52
CA THR A 275 1.01 -6.98 -29.71
C THR A 275 1.99 -6.90 -28.55
N PHE A 276 1.58 -7.38 -27.39
CA PHE A 276 2.46 -7.62 -26.26
C PHE A 276 3.40 -8.79 -26.52
N PRO A 277 4.50 -8.94 -25.75
CA PRO A 277 5.45 -10.03 -25.93
C PRO A 277 4.86 -11.44 -25.80
N ASN A 278 3.75 -11.60 -25.08
CA ASN A 278 3.01 -12.86 -24.96
C ASN A 278 2.06 -13.14 -26.15
N GLY A 279 2.04 -12.29 -27.17
CA GLY A 279 1.19 -12.40 -28.35
C GLY A 279 -0.21 -11.77 -28.21
N MET A 280 -0.59 -11.29 -27.02
CA MET A 280 -1.86 -10.60 -26.80
C MET A 280 -1.91 -9.30 -27.60
N SER A 281 -3.04 -8.99 -28.24
CA SER A 281 -3.22 -7.71 -28.93
C SER A 281 -3.23 -6.54 -27.94
N ARG A 282 -2.61 -5.42 -28.31
CA ARG A 282 -2.70 -4.17 -27.54
C ARG A 282 -4.09 -3.53 -27.56
N LEU A 283 -5.05 -4.07 -28.33
CA LEU A 283 -6.48 -3.76 -28.14
C LEU A 283 -6.96 -4.05 -26.71
N ALA A 284 -6.29 -4.96 -25.99
CA ALA A 284 -6.54 -5.21 -24.57
C ALA A 284 -6.41 -3.95 -23.70
N ASN A 285 -5.60 -2.95 -24.10
CA ASN A 285 -5.56 -1.66 -23.40
C ASN A 285 -6.87 -0.88 -23.52
N ARG A 286 -7.48 -0.90 -24.70
CA ARG A 286 -8.77 -0.25 -24.94
C ARG A 286 -9.87 -0.94 -24.14
N ASP A 287 -9.86 -2.28 -24.12
CA ASP A 287 -10.85 -3.06 -23.37
C ASP A 287 -10.71 -2.81 -21.86
N LEU A 288 -9.48 -2.79 -21.34
CA LEU A 288 -9.19 -2.42 -19.95
C LEU A 288 -9.68 -0.99 -19.64
N ALA A 289 -9.38 -0.03 -20.52
CA ALA A 289 -9.81 1.37 -20.37
C ALA A 289 -11.34 1.50 -20.33
N ASP A 290 -12.04 0.83 -21.25
CA ASP A 290 -13.50 0.88 -21.34
C ASP A 290 -14.17 0.25 -20.11
N VAL A 291 -13.70 -0.91 -19.66
CA VAL A 291 -14.22 -1.59 -18.45
C VAL A 291 -14.00 -0.73 -17.21
N LEU A 292 -12.80 -0.17 -17.03
CA LEU A 292 -12.49 0.70 -15.89
C LEU A 292 -13.34 1.97 -15.92
N GLN A 293 -13.36 2.70 -17.03
CA GLN A 293 -14.12 3.95 -17.12
C GLN A 293 -15.61 3.72 -16.89
N SER A 294 -16.16 2.65 -17.47
CA SER A 294 -17.58 2.32 -17.33
C SER A 294 -17.94 2.00 -15.88
N GLN A 295 -17.07 1.28 -15.16
CA GLN A 295 -17.28 1.01 -13.74
C GLN A 295 -17.16 2.28 -12.88
N ILE A 296 -16.11 3.08 -13.09
CA ILE A 296 -15.85 4.31 -12.33
C ILE A 296 -16.99 5.31 -12.51
N VAL A 297 -17.33 5.63 -13.77
CA VAL A 297 -18.35 6.64 -14.07
C VAL A 297 -19.72 6.18 -13.60
N ARG A 298 -20.09 4.91 -13.78
CA ARG A 298 -21.37 4.39 -13.31
C ARG A 298 -21.51 4.58 -11.79
N ASP A 299 -20.48 4.22 -11.03
CA ASP A 299 -20.56 4.30 -9.57
C ASP A 299 -20.62 5.76 -9.09
N ILE A 300 -19.82 6.65 -9.71
CA ILE A 300 -19.88 8.09 -9.42
C ILE A 300 -21.27 8.66 -9.73
N GLN A 301 -21.85 8.29 -10.87
CA GLN A 301 -23.18 8.75 -11.28
C GLN A 301 -24.30 8.29 -10.35
N MET A 302 -24.17 7.09 -9.79
CA MET A 302 -25.18 6.52 -8.90
C MET A 302 -25.09 7.09 -7.48
N ASN A 303 -23.88 7.42 -7.01
CA ASN A 303 -23.64 7.82 -5.62
C ASN A 303 -23.48 9.32 -5.40
N PHE A 304 -22.99 10.08 -6.39
CA PHE A 304 -22.56 11.48 -6.17
C PHE A 304 -23.14 12.48 -7.16
N ASP A 305 -22.92 12.27 -8.46
CA ASP A 305 -23.34 13.22 -9.51
C ASP A 305 -23.84 12.47 -10.74
N SER A 306 -25.17 12.40 -10.89
CA SER A 306 -25.82 11.75 -12.04
C SER A 306 -25.40 12.33 -13.40
N THR A 307 -24.81 13.52 -13.42
CA THR A 307 -24.31 14.19 -14.62
C THR A 307 -22.79 14.07 -14.81
N TRP A 308 -22.10 13.29 -13.97
CA TRP A 308 -20.65 13.11 -14.04
C TRP A 308 -20.22 12.71 -15.46
N HIS A 309 -19.35 13.51 -16.05
CA HIS A 309 -19.03 13.39 -17.46
C HIS A 309 -18.16 12.15 -17.73
N ARG A 310 -18.64 11.28 -18.61
CA ARG A 310 -17.82 10.24 -19.25
C ARG A 310 -17.09 10.86 -20.44
N ARG A 311 -15.79 11.12 -20.31
CA ARG A 311 -14.99 11.63 -21.44
C ARG A 311 -14.68 10.50 -22.42
N HIS A 312 -14.15 10.84 -23.59
CA HIS A 312 -13.78 9.86 -24.61
C HIS A 312 -12.67 8.92 -24.10
N LEU A 313 -12.52 7.75 -24.73
CA LEU A 313 -11.31 6.93 -24.58
C LEU A 313 -10.27 7.47 -25.56
N MET A 314 -9.09 7.85 -25.08
CA MET A 314 -8.05 8.50 -25.90
C MET A 314 -6.95 7.51 -26.24
N ASP A 315 -6.75 7.23 -27.54
CA ASP A 315 -5.57 6.52 -28.04
C ASP A 315 -4.39 7.50 -28.16
N ALA A 316 -3.42 7.40 -27.25
CA ALA A 316 -2.24 8.26 -27.24
C ALA A 316 -1.01 7.53 -26.70
N LEU A 317 0.16 7.91 -27.22
CA LEU A 317 1.48 7.37 -26.84
C LEU A 317 2.00 7.94 -25.52
N TYR A 318 1.14 8.01 -24.50
CA TYR A 318 1.55 8.38 -23.15
C TYR A 318 2.39 7.23 -22.58
N SER A 319 3.52 7.59 -21.97
CA SER A 319 4.53 6.62 -21.56
C SER A 319 3.96 5.52 -20.66
N GLU A 320 3.09 5.88 -19.73
CA GLU A 320 2.48 4.97 -18.76
C GLU A 320 1.46 4.00 -19.39
N ALA A 321 0.91 4.31 -20.57
CA ALA A 321 0.05 3.40 -21.33
C ALA A 321 0.80 2.64 -22.45
N ALA A 322 1.87 3.23 -23.00
CA ALA A 322 2.58 2.71 -24.16
C ALA A 322 3.80 1.83 -23.81
N ARG A 323 4.50 2.09 -22.70
CA ARG A 323 5.71 1.32 -22.30
C ARG A 323 5.44 -0.04 -21.66
N PRO A 324 4.38 -0.24 -20.85
CA PRO A 324 4.14 -1.54 -20.25
C PRO A 324 3.99 -2.66 -21.29
N ASN A 325 4.54 -3.84 -20.99
CA ASN A 325 4.44 -5.06 -21.79
C ASN A 325 3.26 -5.96 -21.44
N MET A 326 2.34 -5.40 -20.69
CA MET A 326 1.08 -5.95 -20.25
C MET A 326 0.00 -4.89 -20.50
N PRO A 327 -1.29 -5.26 -20.49
CA PRO A 327 -2.37 -4.29 -20.60
C PRO A 327 -2.19 -3.10 -19.64
N GLY A 328 -2.10 -1.91 -20.21
CA GLY A 328 -1.66 -0.68 -19.56
C GLY A 328 -2.56 0.50 -19.91
N VAL A 329 -2.98 1.26 -18.91
CA VAL A 329 -3.83 2.46 -19.08
C VAL A 329 -3.38 3.59 -18.15
N LEU A 330 -3.74 4.81 -18.51
CA LEU A 330 -3.66 5.98 -17.65
C LEU A 330 -5.08 6.51 -17.40
N LEU A 331 -5.42 6.65 -16.12
CA LEU A 331 -6.68 7.22 -15.65
C LEU A 331 -6.47 8.69 -15.32
N GLU A 332 -7.19 9.56 -16.01
CA GLU A 332 -7.41 10.95 -15.59
C GLU A 332 -8.77 11.01 -14.89
N LEU A 333 -8.79 10.85 -13.56
CA LEU A 333 -10.03 10.61 -12.83
C LEU A 333 -11.02 11.78 -12.92
N LEU A 334 -10.50 12.97 -12.69
CA LEU A 334 -11.21 14.25 -12.55
C LEU A 334 -10.22 15.37 -12.85
N SER A 335 -10.67 16.62 -12.93
CA SER A 335 -9.74 17.74 -13.02
C SER A 335 -9.46 18.45 -11.70
N HIS A 336 -8.18 18.53 -11.33
CA HIS A 336 -7.74 19.26 -10.12
C HIS A 336 -7.71 20.78 -10.29
N GLN A 337 -7.93 21.30 -11.51
CA GLN A 337 -8.13 22.74 -11.77
C GLN A 337 -9.60 23.14 -11.75
N ASN A 338 -10.52 22.18 -11.91
CA ASN A 338 -11.95 22.47 -11.91
C ASN A 338 -12.51 22.41 -10.50
N PHE A 339 -13.02 23.55 -10.00
CA PHE A 339 -13.56 23.63 -8.64
C PHE A 339 -14.69 22.61 -8.40
N THR A 340 -15.58 22.40 -9.38
CA THR A 340 -16.69 21.45 -9.23
C THR A 340 -16.20 20.02 -9.00
N ASP A 341 -15.16 19.59 -9.72
CA ASP A 341 -14.54 18.27 -9.52
C ASP A 341 -13.88 18.19 -8.14
N MET A 342 -13.19 19.26 -7.71
CA MET A 342 -12.50 19.31 -6.43
C MET A 342 -13.43 19.26 -5.22
N LYS A 343 -14.70 19.71 -5.34
CA LYS A 343 -15.72 19.49 -4.31
C LYS A 343 -15.88 18.00 -3.98
N PHE A 344 -15.85 17.14 -5.00
CA PHE A 344 -15.91 15.69 -4.82
C PHE A 344 -14.56 15.11 -4.42
N ALA A 345 -13.47 15.54 -5.06
CA ALA A 345 -12.12 15.02 -4.78
C ALA A 345 -11.72 15.16 -3.29
N SER A 346 -12.16 16.23 -2.64
CA SER A 346 -11.90 16.48 -1.23
C SER A 346 -12.80 15.68 -0.27
N ASP A 347 -13.85 15.03 -0.75
CA ASP A 347 -14.73 14.18 0.06
C ASP A 347 -14.10 12.78 0.29
N PRO A 348 -13.83 12.36 1.54
CA PRO A 348 -13.36 11.01 1.83
C PRO A 348 -14.28 9.90 1.30
N ALA A 349 -15.60 10.10 1.30
CA ALA A 349 -16.56 9.10 0.82
C ALA A 349 -16.42 8.89 -0.70
N PHE A 350 -16.26 9.98 -1.46
CA PHE A 350 -15.98 9.91 -2.88
C PHE A 350 -14.68 9.17 -3.17
N ARG A 351 -13.60 9.48 -2.43
CA ARG A 351 -12.30 8.80 -2.57
C ARG A 351 -12.41 7.29 -2.31
N PHE A 352 -13.14 6.89 -1.27
CA PHE A 352 -13.39 5.47 -0.97
C PHE A 352 -14.15 4.77 -2.11
N ASP A 353 -15.27 5.34 -2.54
CA ASP A 353 -16.13 4.73 -3.56
C ASP A 353 -15.44 4.64 -4.92
N VAL A 354 -14.67 5.66 -5.31
CA VAL A 354 -13.89 5.64 -6.56
C VAL A 354 -12.76 4.61 -6.49
N ALA A 355 -12.02 4.54 -5.38
CA ALA A 355 -10.99 3.51 -5.20
C ALA A 355 -11.60 2.10 -5.31
N ARG A 356 -12.79 1.90 -4.72
CA ARG A 356 -13.56 0.67 -4.83
C ARG A 356 -14.03 0.41 -6.26
N ALA A 357 -14.48 1.43 -7.00
CA ALA A 357 -14.89 1.31 -8.40
C ALA A 357 -13.73 0.91 -9.32
N ILE A 358 -12.54 1.48 -9.11
CA ILE A 358 -11.30 1.08 -9.80
C ILE A 358 -11.00 -0.39 -9.54
N TYR A 359 -11.00 -0.82 -8.27
CA TYR A 359 -10.82 -2.23 -7.89
C TYR A 359 -11.83 -3.14 -8.59
N LYS A 360 -13.13 -2.80 -8.57
CA LYS A 360 -14.19 -3.56 -9.25
C LYS A 360 -13.92 -3.68 -10.76
N GLY A 361 -13.50 -2.60 -11.41
CA GLY A 361 -13.20 -2.60 -12.84
C GLY A 361 -12.00 -3.48 -13.18
N MET A 362 -10.90 -3.39 -12.41
CA MET A 362 -9.73 -4.26 -12.57
C MET A 362 -10.09 -5.74 -12.38
N LEU A 363 -10.82 -6.06 -11.32
CA LEU A 363 -11.26 -7.42 -11.03
C LEU A 363 -12.13 -7.99 -12.16
N LYS A 364 -13.11 -7.23 -12.64
CA LYS A 364 -14.00 -7.66 -13.74
C LYS A 364 -13.22 -7.90 -15.03
N TYR A 365 -12.27 -7.03 -15.36
CA TYR A 365 -11.40 -7.21 -16.52
C TYR A 365 -10.54 -8.48 -16.39
N LEU A 366 -9.85 -8.65 -15.26
CA LEU A 366 -8.98 -9.82 -15.03
C LEU A 366 -9.76 -11.13 -15.02
N SER A 367 -10.93 -11.15 -14.35
CA SER A 367 -11.82 -12.31 -14.33
C SER A 367 -12.33 -12.67 -15.73
N PHE A 368 -12.69 -11.68 -16.55
CA PHE A 368 -13.07 -11.90 -17.94
C PHE A 368 -11.92 -12.48 -18.76
N GLN A 369 -10.72 -11.87 -18.69
CA GLN A 369 -9.53 -12.36 -19.41
C GLN A 369 -9.16 -13.80 -19.04
N ASN A 370 -9.39 -14.18 -17.78
CA ASN A 370 -9.06 -15.51 -17.27
C ASN A 370 -10.22 -16.51 -17.32
N ASN A 371 -11.37 -16.14 -17.88
CA ASN A 371 -12.60 -16.95 -17.91
C ASN A 371 -12.99 -17.48 -16.51
N ARG A 372 -13.02 -16.59 -15.51
CA ARG A 372 -13.37 -16.90 -14.13
C ARG A 372 -14.49 -15.99 -13.64
N ALA A 373 -15.32 -16.51 -12.73
CA ALA A 373 -16.24 -15.67 -11.98
C ALA A 373 -15.45 -14.69 -11.08
N TYR A 374 -16.07 -13.56 -10.75
CA TYR A 374 -15.54 -12.62 -9.77
C TYR A 374 -16.44 -12.54 -8.54
N ILE A 375 -15.84 -12.24 -7.40
CA ILE A 375 -16.52 -11.91 -6.15
C ILE A 375 -15.81 -10.69 -5.59
N VAL A 376 -16.57 -9.62 -5.35
CA VAL A 376 -16.04 -8.37 -4.78
C VAL A 376 -15.97 -8.50 -3.26
N GLN A 377 -14.93 -7.97 -2.61
CA GLN A 377 -14.85 -7.96 -1.15
C GLN A 377 -16.02 -7.16 -0.51
N PRO A 378 -16.48 -7.54 0.70
CA PRO A 378 -17.61 -6.86 1.33
C PRO A 378 -17.32 -5.42 1.74
N LEU A 379 -18.38 -4.67 2.06
CA LEU A 379 -18.27 -3.37 2.73
C LEU A 379 -18.02 -3.55 4.24
N PRO A 380 -17.41 -2.56 4.92
CA PRO A 380 -17.26 -2.56 6.37
C PRO A 380 -18.62 -2.68 7.09
N ILE A 381 -18.64 -3.37 8.22
CA ILE A 381 -19.86 -3.52 9.02
C ILE A 381 -20.34 -2.18 9.59
N LYS A 382 -21.61 -2.09 9.96
CA LYS A 382 -22.21 -0.91 10.61
C LYS A 382 -22.79 -1.24 11.98
N LYS A 383 -23.08 -0.19 12.76
CA LYS A 383 -23.74 -0.28 14.08
C LYS A 383 -23.02 -1.26 15.01
N PHE A 384 -21.70 -1.12 15.09
CA PHE A 384 -20.89 -1.92 15.99
C PHE A 384 -21.17 -1.52 17.43
N GLU A 385 -21.32 -2.50 18.31
CA GLU A 385 -21.52 -2.29 19.75
C GLU A 385 -20.66 -3.29 20.55
N ALA A 386 -20.24 -2.85 21.75
CA ALA A 386 -19.49 -3.64 22.70
C ALA A 386 -20.13 -3.50 24.09
N ASN A 387 -20.87 -4.52 24.52
CA ASN A 387 -21.64 -4.51 25.77
C ASN A 387 -21.00 -5.42 26.82
N LEU A 388 -20.63 -4.87 27.98
CA LEU A 388 -20.16 -5.67 29.11
C LEU A 388 -21.27 -6.60 29.62
N THR A 389 -20.89 -7.82 29.99
CA THR A 389 -21.77 -8.82 30.60
C THR A 389 -21.45 -9.03 32.08
N ASP A 390 -22.34 -9.71 32.81
CA ASP A 390 -22.12 -10.06 34.22
C ASP A 390 -21.00 -11.08 34.44
N SER A 391 -20.49 -11.72 33.37
CA SER A 391 -19.46 -12.77 33.43
C SER A 391 -18.04 -12.24 33.19
N ASN A 392 -17.86 -10.91 33.21
CA ASN A 392 -16.64 -10.20 32.82
C ASN A 392 -16.24 -10.44 31.36
N THR A 393 -17.20 -10.72 30.48
CA THR A 393 -16.99 -10.78 29.02
C THR A 393 -17.59 -9.54 28.36
N VAL A 394 -17.32 -9.38 27.06
CA VAL A 394 -17.98 -8.37 26.24
C VAL A 394 -18.75 -9.09 25.14
N MET A 395 -20.03 -8.76 25.00
CA MET A 395 -20.84 -9.13 23.86
C MET A 395 -20.64 -8.07 22.77
N LEU A 396 -19.97 -8.47 21.69
CA LEU A 396 -19.81 -7.68 20.48
C LEU A 396 -20.97 -7.98 19.52
N ARG A 397 -21.59 -6.96 18.93
CA ARG A 397 -22.60 -7.13 17.87
C ARG A 397 -22.45 -6.07 16.79
N TRP A 398 -22.86 -6.42 15.57
CA TRP A 398 -22.81 -5.51 14.43
C TRP A 398 -23.90 -5.85 13.41
N LYS A 399 -24.05 -4.98 12.41
CA LYS A 399 -24.88 -5.24 11.23
C LYS A 399 -24.00 -5.42 10.00
N PRO A 400 -24.27 -6.43 9.15
CA PRO A 400 -23.70 -6.52 7.83
C PRO A 400 -24.07 -5.28 7.01
N GLU A 401 -23.16 -4.81 6.16
CA GLU A 401 -23.43 -3.78 5.17
C GLU A 401 -23.51 -4.39 3.78
N TYR A 402 -24.53 -4.01 3.01
CA TYR A 402 -24.76 -4.48 1.65
C TYR A 402 -24.38 -3.40 0.65
N ASP A 403 -23.68 -3.77 -0.42
CA ASP A 403 -23.32 -2.88 -1.52
C ASP A 403 -24.44 -2.91 -2.59
N PRO A 404 -25.26 -1.84 -2.72
CA PRO A 404 -26.36 -1.83 -3.68
C PRO A 404 -25.89 -1.84 -5.14
N LEU A 405 -24.62 -1.49 -5.40
CA LEU A 405 -24.04 -1.48 -6.73
C LEU A 405 -23.29 -2.78 -7.07
N GLU A 406 -23.15 -3.71 -6.12
CA GLU A 406 -22.38 -4.93 -6.32
C GLU A 406 -22.92 -6.14 -5.53
N LEU A 407 -23.79 -6.91 -6.19
CA LEU A 407 -24.48 -8.07 -5.62
C LEU A 407 -23.55 -9.17 -5.12
N THR A 408 -22.31 -9.25 -5.62
CA THR A 408 -21.35 -10.29 -5.19
C THR A 408 -20.67 -9.96 -3.86
N ALA A 409 -20.74 -8.72 -3.38
CA ALA A 409 -20.04 -8.23 -2.19
C ALA A 409 -20.66 -8.63 -0.85
N VAL A 410 -21.38 -9.75 -0.80
CA VAL A 410 -22.10 -10.20 0.41
C VAL A 410 -21.12 -10.87 1.37
N ALA A 411 -21.11 -10.41 2.63
CA ALA A 411 -20.34 -11.03 3.70
C ALA A 411 -20.80 -12.48 3.98
N LYS A 412 -19.82 -13.39 4.14
CA LYS A 412 -20.03 -14.79 4.51
C LYS A 412 -19.62 -15.09 5.94
N SER A 413 -18.65 -14.34 6.45
CA SER A 413 -18.15 -14.43 7.82
C SER A 413 -17.56 -13.08 8.24
N TYR A 414 -17.03 -13.02 9.45
CA TYR A 414 -16.42 -11.85 10.04
C TYR A 414 -15.12 -12.23 10.74
N ARG A 415 -14.26 -11.25 10.96
CA ARG A 415 -13.05 -11.40 11.77
C ARG A 415 -13.01 -10.32 12.84
N ILE A 416 -12.82 -10.75 14.09
CA ILE A 416 -12.77 -9.87 15.27
C ILE A 416 -11.31 -9.70 15.66
N TYR A 417 -10.82 -8.48 15.57
CA TYR A 417 -9.49 -8.08 16.01
C TYR A 417 -9.54 -7.55 17.43
N THR A 418 -8.61 -8.00 18.28
CA THR A 418 -8.51 -7.56 19.67
C THR A 418 -7.15 -6.94 19.95
N ARG A 419 -7.14 -5.86 20.73
CA ARG A 419 -5.95 -5.18 21.25
C ARG A 419 -6.11 -4.97 22.76
N MET A 420 -5.02 -5.08 23.52
CA MET A 420 -5.01 -4.91 24.97
C MET A 420 -4.09 -3.75 25.37
N GLY A 421 -4.65 -2.67 25.89
CA GLY A 421 -3.93 -1.43 26.18
C GLY A 421 -3.30 -0.83 24.92
N GLU A 422 -2.03 -0.45 25.02
CA GLU A 422 -1.26 0.20 23.94
C GLU A 422 -0.59 -0.78 22.96
N THR A 423 -0.91 -2.07 23.04
CA THR A 423 -0.37 -3.11 22.15
C THR A 423 -0.82 -2.93 20.70
N GLY A 424 -0.40 -3.82 19.79
CA GLY A 424 -1.04 -3.94 18.47
C GLY A 424 -2.35 -4.72 18.54
N PHE A 425 -3.12 -4.69 17.45
CA PHE A 425 -4.18 -5.69 17.22
C PHE A 425 -3.55 -7.05 16.89
N ASP A 426 -4.23 -8.11 17.30
CA ASP A 426 -3.91 -9.50 16.96
C ASP A 426 -4.22 -9.83 15.47
N ASN A 427 -4.17 -11.10 15.10
CA ASN A 427 -4.49 -11.57 13.73
C ASN A 427 -5.99 -11.82 13.50
N GLY A 428 -6.80 -11.49 14.51
CA GLY A 428 -8.23 -11.64 14.53
C GLY A 428 -8.72 -13.09 14.63
N THR A 429 -9.95 -13.22 15.15
CA THR A 429 -10.67 -14.49 15.30
C THR A 429 -11.82 -14.54 14.29
N ALA A 430 -11.90 -15.61 13.49
CA ALA A 430 -12.97 -15.79 12.52
C ALA A 430 -14.28 -16.20 13.20
N VAL A 431 -15.40 -15.60 12.77
CA VAL A 431 -16.73 -15.82 13.32
C VAL A 431 -17.77 -15.84 12.20
N ALA A 432 -18.73 -16.77 12.27
CA ALA A 432 -19.76 -16.93 11.24
C ALA A 432 -21.02 -16.06 11.50
N THR A 433 -21.21 -15.58 12.72
CA THR A 433 -22.38 -14.80 13.16
C THR A 433 -22.06 -13.31 13.26
N THR A 434 -23.10 -12.48 13.37
CA THR A 434 -22.97 -11.02 13.57
C THR A 434 -22.85 -10.62 15.04
N GLN A 435 -22.44 -11.57 15.87
CA GLN A 435 -22.21 -11.38 17.29
C GLN A 435 -21.09 -12.31 17.77
N PHE A 436 -20.35 -11.87 18.78
CA PHE A 436 -19.26 -12.61 19.38
C PHE A 436 -19.12 -12.27 20.85
N GLU A 437 -19.08 -13.28 21.72
CA GLU A 437 -18.75 -13.08 23.13
C GLU A 437 -17.24 -13.29 23.31
N THR A 438 -16.58 -12.30 23.91
CA THR A 438 -15.14 -12.37 24.15
C THR A 438 -14.79 -13.41 25.23
N GLN A 439 -13.51 -13.76 25.31
CA GLN A 439 -12.98 -14.34 26.54
C GLN A 439 -13.13 -13.36 27.72
N LYS A 440 -13.01 -13.86 28.94
CA LYS A 440 -13.05 -13.01 30.15
C LYS A 440 -11.96 -11.97 30.10
N LEU A 441 -12.34 -10.71 30.29
CA LEU A 441 -11.40 -9.61 30.36
C LEU A 441 -10.68 -9.62 31.71
N GLU A 442 -9.40 -9.25 31.69
CA GLU A 442 -8.64 -9.00 32.91
C GLU A 442 -9.01 -7.63 33.50
N PRO A 443 -9.46 -7.57 34.77
CA PRO A 443 -9.73 -6.29 35.42
C PRO A 443 -8.49 -5.39 35.49
N GLY A 444 -8.69 -4.10 35.27
CA GLY A 444 -7.63 -3.08 35.21
C GLY A 444 -7.01 -2.89 33.83
N LYS A 445 -7.45 -3.64 32.80
CA LYS A 445 -6.98 -3.48 31.42
C LYS A 445 -8.06 -2.96 30.49
N ILE A 446 -7.65 -2.15 29.53
CA ILE A 446 -8.50 -1.67 28.43
C ILE A 446 -8.33 -2.64 27.26
N TYR A 447 -9.44 -3.11 26.72
CA TYR A 447 -9.46 -3.88 25.48
C TYR A 447 -10.10 -3.03 24.39
N ALA A 448 -9.60 -3.17 23.17
CA ALA A 448 -10.14 -2.51 21.99
C ALA A 448 -10.42 -3.55 20.90
N PHE A 449 -11.52 -3.37 20.19
CA PHE A 449 -12.06 -4.31 19.23
C PHE A 449 -12.33 -3.64 17.89
N ARG A 450 -12.11 -4.38 16.79
CA ARG A 450 -12.54 -4.03 15.44
C ARG A 450 -13.10 -5.27 14.75
N VAL A 451 -14.02 -5.07 13.83
CA VAL A 451 -14.61 -6.16 13.04
C VAL A 451 -14.50 -5.86 11.56
N THR A 452 -14.12 -6.87 10.79
CA THR A 452 -14.17 -6.85 9.32
C THR A 452 -15.17 -7.89 8.82
N ALA A 453 -15.75 -7.63 7.66
CA ALA A 453 -16.57 -8.59 6.93
C ALA A 453 -15.70 -9.33 5.90
N VAL A 454 -15.96 -10.63 5.73
CA VAL A 454 -15.14 -11.51 4.89
C VAL A 454 -16.03 -12.29 3.92
N ASN A 455 -15.58 -12.40 2.67
CA ASN A 455 -16.09 -13.35 1.69
C ASN A 455 -14.92 -13.89 0.83
N GLU A 456 -15.24 -14.64 -0.22
CA GLU A 456 -14.26 -15.23 -1.13
C GLU A 456 -13.49 -14.18 -1.96
N GLY A 457 -14.02 -12.95 -2.07
CA GLY A 457 -13.38 -11.81 -2.72
C GLY A 457 -12.39 -11.05 -1.83
N GLY A 458 -12.38 -11.31 -0.52
CA GLY A 458 -11.44 -10.71 0.42
C GLY A 458 -12.09 -10.24 1.73
N GLU A 459 -11.36 -9.35 2.40
CA GLU A 459 -11.72 -8.80 3.71
C GLU A 459 -11.97 -7.29 3.59
N SER A 460 -13.04 -6.81 4.21
CA SER A 460 -13.40 -5.39 4.20
C SER A 460 -12.39 -4.54 5.00
N PHE A 461 -12.47 -3.22 4.85
CA PHE A 461 -11.88 -2.33 5.87
C PHE A 461 -12.52 -2.59 7.25
N PRO A 462 -11.76 -2.34 8.34
CA PRO A 462 -12.26 -2.57 9.69
C PRO A 462 -13.34 -1.55 10.06
N SER A 463 -14.20 -1.95 11.00
CA SER A 463 -15.08 -1.04 11.72
C SER A 463 -14.32 0.04 12.49
N ALA A 464 -15.05 1.05 12.97
CA ALA A 464 -14.59 1.89 14.08
C ALA A 464 -14.11 1.02 15.26
N THR A 465 -13.18 1.57 16.03
CA THR A 465 -12.61 0.87 17.19
C THR A 465 -13.47 1.13 18.41
N LEU A 466 -14.01 0.07 19.02
CA LEU A 466 -14.70 0.19 20.31
C LEU A 466 -13.83 -0.35 21.42
N ALA A 467 -13.88 0.29 22.59
CA ALA A 467 -13.12 -0.13 23.76
C ALA A 467 -14.04 -0.53 24.91
N ALA A 468 -13.58 -1.50 25.70
CA ALA A 468 -14.23 -1.92 26.94
C ALA A 468 -13.17 -2.21 28.00
N ALA A 469 -13.50 -1.93 29.26
CA ALA A 469 -12.64 -2.21 30.39
C ALA A 469 -13.48 -2.53 31.63
N ILE A 470 -12.93 -3.35 32.51
CA ILE A 470 -13.49 -3.63 33.82
C ILE A 470 -12.51 -3.08 34.84
N SER A 471 -12.95 -2.21 35.75
CA SER A 471 -12.06 -1.69 36.79
C SER A 471 -11.74 -2.77 37.83
N ASN A 472 -10.51 -2.77 38.33
CA ASN A 472 -10.11 -3.54 39.51
C ASN A 472 -10.28 -2.74 40.82
N GLU A 473 -10.73 -1.49 40.75
CA GLU A 473 -10.97 -0.64 41.92
C GLU A 473 -12.41 -0.78 42.43
N LEU A 474 -12.57 -1.23 43.68
CA LEU A 474 -13.87 -1.41 44.34
C LEU A 474 -14.75 -0.16 44.32
N LYS A 475 -14.14 1.03 44.44
CA LYS A 475 -14.87 2.30 44.40
C LYS A 475 -15.51 2.55 43.03
N ILE A 476 -14.77 2.27 41.95
CA ILE A 476 -15.25 2.44 40.57
C ILE A 476 -16.30 1.37 40.24
N MET A 477 -16.05 0.11 40.62
CA MET A 477 -17.03 -0.96 40.42
C MET A 477 -18.39 -0.66 41.08
N ARG A 478 -18.39 -0.01 42.27
CA ARG A 478 -19.62 0.43 42.95
C ARG A 478 -20.32 1.61 42.29
N ALA A 479 -19.62 2.41 41.49
CA ALA A 479 -20.21 3.55 40.78
C ALA A 479 -21.08 3.12 39.59
N GLY A 480 -20.93 1.87 39.13
CA GLY A 480 -21.71 1.28 38.05
C GLY A 480 -21.03 1.36 36.67
N THR A 481 -21.78 0.99 35.64
CA THR A 481 -21.29 0.92 34.26
C THR A 481 -21.52 2.24 33.54
N VAL A 482 -20.48 2.70 32.82
CA VAL A 482 -20.57 3.86 31.92
C VAL A 482 -20.61 3.34 30.48
N LEU A 483 -21.61 3.77 29.71
CA LEU A 483 -21.66 3.57 28.27
C LEU A 483 -21.05 4.79 27.58
N ILE A 484 -20.03 4.57 26.77
CA ILE A 484 -19.48 5.59 25.87
C ILE A 484 -20.17 5.40 24.52
N VAL A 485 -20.85 6.44 24.05
CA VAL A 485 -21.48 6.46 22.73
C VAL A 485 -20.64 7.35 21.83
N ASP A 486 -20.01 6.76 20.83
CA ASP A 486 -19.42 7.52 19.74
C ASP A 486 -20.53 7.95 18.77
N GLY A 487 -20.99 9.18 18.94
CA GLY A 487 -22.03 9.79 18.12
C GLY A 487 -21.51 10.56 16.92
N PHE A 488 -20.22 10.42 16.58
CA PHE A 488 -19.60 11.16 15.50
C PHE A 488 -19.16 10.22 14.38
N ASP A 489 -20.04 10.05 13.39
CA ASP A 489 -19.83 9.24 12.18
C ASP A 489 -19.56 10.10 10.94
N ARG A 490 -19.38 11.41 11.13
CA ARG A 490 -19.18 12.35 10.04
C ARG A 490 -17.79 12.18 9.45
N VAL A 491 -17.75 11.87 8.16
CA VAL A 491 -16.63 12.17 7.26
C VAL A 491 -17.14 13.12 6.19
N SER A 492 -16.34 14.11 5.80
CA SER A 492 -16.71 15.03 4.73
C SER A 492 -15.52 15.80 4.18
N GLY A 493 -15.66 16.31 2.96
CA GLY A 493 -14.80 17.38 2.47
C GLY A 493 -14.99 18.69 3.25
N PRO A 494 -14.13 19.70 3.00
CA PRO A 494 -14.25 21.03 3.60
C PRO A 494 -15.50 21.76 3.09
N ALA A 495 -15.93 22.78 3.83
CA ALA A 495 -16.93 23.73 3.34
C ALA A 495 -16.45 24.36 2.03
N THR A 496 -17.40 24.78 1.20
CA THR A 496 -17.13 25.37 -0.10
C THR A 496 -17.79 26.74 -0.18
N MET A 497 -17.20 27.64 -0.94
CA MET A 497 -17.79 28.93 -1.27
C MET A 497 -17.81 29.14 -2.79
N ALA A 498 -18.90 29.68 -3.29
CA ALA A 498 -19.05 30.11 -4.68
C ALA A 498 -19.98 31.33 -4.71
N TYR A 499 -19.41 32.51 -4.96
CA TYR A 499 -20.15 33.76 -5.07
C TYR A 499 -19.46 34.70 -6.05
N ASP A 500 -20.18 35.12 -7.09
CA ASP A 500 -19.66 35.96 -8.17
C ASP A 500 -18.37 35.36 -8.78
N LYS A 501 -17.25 36.10 -8.75
CA LYS A 501 -15.95 35.62 -9.23
C LYS A 501 -15.14 34.81 -8.21
N PHE A 502 -15.63 34.66 -6.98
CA PHE A 502 -14.92 33.97 -5.91
C PHE A 502 -15.43 32.54 -5.74
N GLN A 503 -14.54 31.55 -5.88
CA GLN A 503 -14.85 30.15 -5.57
C GLN A 503 -13.68 29.46 -4.88
N GLY A 504 -13.96 28.49 -4.00
CA GLY A 504 -12.90 27.71 -3.37
C GLY A 504 -13.34 26.89 -2.17
N LEU A 505 -12.36 26.20 -1.58
CA LEU A 505 -12.52 25.44 -0.35
C LEU A 505 -12.39 26.42 0.83
N ALA A 506 -13.48 26.58 1.58
CA ALA A 506 -13.62 27.52 2.68
C ALA A 506 -13.31 26.84 4.03
N ASN A 507 -12.08 26.34 4.17
CA ASN A 507 -11.64 25.59 5.36
C ASN A 507 -11.83 26.36 6.68
N PHE A 508 -11.78 27.69 6.62
CA PHE A 508 -12.03 28.57 7.77
C PHE A 508 -13.48 28.55 8.29
N ILE A 509 -14.43 28.03 7.50
CA ILE A 509 -15.81 27.76 7.93
C ILE A 509 -15.89 26.34 8.50
N ASP A 510 -15.40 25.36 7.73
CA ASP A 510 -15.30 23.96 8.11
C ASP A 510 -14.19 23.31 7.29
N ALA A 511 -13.15 22.79 7.96
CA ALA A 511 -12.02 22.13 7.30
C ALA A 511 -12.38 20.74 6.75
N GLY A 512 -13.59 20.24 7.04
CA GLY A 512 -13.99 18.88 6.74
C GLY A 512 -13.49 17.91 7.81
N VAL A 513 -13.80 16.63 7.61
CA VAL A 513 -13.44 15.57 8.53
C VAL A 513 -12.92 14.39 7.73
N PRO A 514 -11.62 14.08 7.79
CA PRO A 514 -11.07 12.95 7.05
C PRO A 514 -11.45 11.62 7.67
N ASP A 515 -11.37 10.55 6.87
CA ASP A 515 -11.38 9.19 7.40
C ASP A 515 -9.97 8.82 7.92
N GLY A 516 -9.77 8.97 9.23
CA GLY A 516 -8.48 8.71 9.88
C GLY A 516 -7.46 9.84 9.65
N ILE A 517 -6.41 9.57 8.85
CA ILE A 517 -5.32 10.52 8.57
C ILE A 517 -5.38 10.90 7.10
N ASP A 518 -5.43 12.20 6.83
CA ASP A 518 -5.30 12.72 5.47
C ASP A 518 -3.92 13.31 5.22
N ILE A 519 -3.32 12.94 4.11
CA ILE A 519 -1.98 13.41 3.70
C ILE A 519 -2.03 14.34 2.49
N ASN A 520 -3.24 14.64 1.98
CA ASN A 520 -3.46 15.49 0.83
C ASN A 520 -3.64 16.98 1.18
N TYR A 521 -3.63 17.35 2.47
CA TYR A 521 -3.89 18.72 2.89
C TYR A 521 -2.70 19.62 2.54
N THR A 522 -2.95 20.61 1.68
CA THR A 522 -1.96 21.56 1.17
C THR A 522 -2.11 22.96 1.78
N GLY A 523 -2.63 23.07 3.01
CA GLY A 523 -2.88 24.35 3.67
C GLY A 523 -4.19 25.02 3.25
N GLU A 524 -4.56 26.10 3.93
CA GLU A 524 -5.78 26.85 3.62
C GLU A 524 -5.64 27.56 2.27
N GLN A 525 -6.71 27.57 1.48
CA GLN A 525 -6.76 28.32 0.22
C GLN A 525 -6.78 29.82 0.53
N TYR A 526 -5.99 30.61 -0.19
CA TYR A 526 -5.99 32.08 -0.11
C TYR A 526 -6.39 32.76 -1.43
N ALA A 527 -6.26 32.08 -2.58
CA ALA A 527 -6.62 32.62 -3.89
C ALA A 527 -7.99 32.10 -4.34
N PHE A 528 -9.03 32.90 -4.17
CA PHE A 528 -10.42 32.53 -4.48
C PHE A 528 -10.94 33.14 -5.79
N ASP A 529 -10.31 34.20 -6.31
CA ASP A 529 -10.74 34.87 -7.54
C ASP A 529 -10.38 34.01 -8.76
N GLN A 530 -11.39 33.56 -9.51
CA GLN A 530 -11.21 32.71 -10.69
C GLN A 530 -10.42 33.39 -11.82
N SER A 531 -10.33 34.72 -11.82
CA SER A 531 -9.56 35.47 -12.81
C SER A 531 -8.06 35.48 -12.53
N GLU A 532 -7.63 35.02 -11.35
CA GLU A 532 -6.22 34.87 -11.02
C GLU A 532 -5.63 33.67 -11.80
N ILE A 533 -4.92 33.96 -12.88
CA ILE A 533 -4.22 32.95 -13.68
C ILE A 533 -2.84 32.64 -13.09
N PHE A 534 -2.32 31.44 -13.41
CA PHE A 534 -0.94 31.08 -13.09
C PHE A 534 0.04 32.12 -13.63
N ALA A 535 0.84 32.70 -12.74
CA ALA A 535 1.96 33.56 -13.12
C ALA A 535 3.31 32.88 -12.85
N THR A 536 3.47 32.29 -11.66
CA THR A 536 4.68 31.56 -11.26
C THR A 536 4.34 30.49 -10.21
N ASN A 537 5.29 29.63 -9.84
CA ASN A 537 5.10 28.70 -8.71
C ASN A 537 4.86 29.40 -7.37
N ALA A 538 5.26 30.67 -7.22
CA ALA A 538 4.97 31.49 -6.03
C ALA A 538 3.61 32.18 -6.12
N PHE A 539 3.03 32.26 -7.32
CA PHE A 539 1.73 32.88 -7.61
C PHE A 539 0.95 31.96 -8.55
N PRO A 540 0.42 30.82 -8.04
CA PRO A 540 -0.15 29.79 -8.89
C PRO A 540 -1.54 30.15 -9.44
N GLY A 541 -2.16 31.21 -8.93
CA GLY A 541 -3.49 31.67 -9.34
C GLY A 541 -4.61 31.05 -8.50
N HIS A 542 -5.81 30.97 -9.06
CA HIS A 542 -6.99 30.40 -8.43
C HIS A 542 -6.71 29.01 -7.84
N GLY A 543 -7.12 28.79 -6.59
CA GLY A 543 -6.86 27.55 -5.85
C GLY A 543 -5.54 27.52 -5.08
N ALA A 544 -4.70 28.58 -5.17
CA ALA A 544 -3.48 28.65 -4.39
C ALA A 544 -3.74 28.57 -2.88
N SER A 545 -2.90 27.79 -2.20
CA SER A 545 -2.99 27.49 -0.78
C SER A 545 -1.63 27.60 -0.08
N TYR A 546 -1.63 27.65 1.25
CA TYR A 546 -0.43 27.70 2.09
C TYR A 546 0.33 26.36 2.16
N ALA A 547 0.66 25.76 1.00
CA ALA A 547 1.24 24.42 0.92
C ALA A 547 2.68 24.30 1.46
N ASN A 548 3.34 25.43 1.73
CA ASN A 548 4.74 25.52 2.15
C ASN A 548 4.92 26.12 3.56
N GLU A 549 3.83 26.43 4.25
CA GLU A 549 3.81 26.86 5.66
C GLU A 549 3.35 25.69 6.53
#